data_AF-A0A951MX50-F1
#
_entry.id   AF-A0A951MX50-F1
#
_cell.length_a   1.000
_cell.length_b   1.000
_cell.length_c   1.000
_cell.angle_alpha   90.00
_cell.angle_beta   90.00
_cell.angle_gamma   90.00
#
_symmetry.space_group_name_H-M   'P 1'
#
loop_
_entity.id
_entity.type
_entity.pdbx_description
1 polymer ?
#
loop_
_entity_poly.entity_id
_entity_poly.type
_entity_poly.pdbx_seq_one_letter_code
_entity_poly.pdbx_strand_id
1 'polypeptide(L)'
;MLLPKTIRAAATAVCLVVALALCLFAVDQFSAARDSARADLDAVGVAGDVDGRESAKGWLREDIDAVADVLTAPFAWAGPGDEPWVAFGGPALLALVVYGVGGFTLAR
;
A
#
# COMPACT_ATOMS: atom_id res chain seq x y z
N MET A 1 -14.90 28.53 -13.27
CA MET A 1 -14.71 28.34 -11.80
C MET A 1 -14.67 26.87 -11.33
N LEU A 2 -14.67 25.86 -12.21
CA LEU A 2 -14.65 24.43 -11.83
C LEU A 2 -13.24 23.82 -11.73
N LEU A 3 -12.26 24.38 -12.44
CA LEU A 3 -10.88 23.89 -12.54
C LEU A 3 -10.16 23.64 -11.19
N PRO A 4 -10.28 24.51 -10.16
CA PRO A 4 -9.59 24.27 -8.89
C PRO A 4 -10.25 23.17 -8.04
N LYS A 5 -11.53 22.85 -8.27
CA LYS A 5 -12.24 21.80 -7.50
C LYS A 5 -11.93 20.40 -8.02
N THR A 6 -11.85 20.24 -9.34
CA THR A 6 -11.58 18.95 -9.98
C THR A 6 -10.14 18.48 -9.72
N ILE A 7 -9.16 19.39 -9.78
CA ILE A 7 -7.76 19.08 -9.48
C ILE A 7 -7.59 18.64 -8.02
N ARG A 8 -8.30 19.30 -7.07
CA ARG A 8 -8.31 18.89 -5.66
C ARG A 8 -8.88 17.49 -5.49
N ALA A 9 -10.02 17.20 -6.09
CA ALA A 9 -10.65 15.89 -5.99
C ALA A 9 -9.74 14.78 -6.53
N ALA A 10 -9.07 15.03 -7.66
CA ALA A 10 -8.11 14.09 -8.24
C ALA A 10 -6.88 13.87 -7.33
N ALA A 11 -6.28 14.93 -6.80
CA ALA A 11 -5.15 14.82 -5.89
C ALA A 11 -5.52 14.08 -4.58
N THR A 12 -6.70 14.35 -4.04
CA THR A 12 -7.23 13.61 -2.88
C THR A 12 -7.45 12.14 -3.20
N ALA A 13 -8.02 11.82 -4.37
CA ALA A 13 -8.20 10.43 -4.80
C ALA A 13 -6.86 9.69 -4.94
N VAL A 14 -5.85 10.33 -5.52
CA VAL A 14 -4.48 9.79 -5.63
C VAL A 14 -3.89 9.51 -4.23
N CYS A 15 -3.98 10.46 -3.31
CA CYS A 15 -3.54 10.25 -1.92
C CYS A 15 -4.27 9.09 -1.24
N LEU A 16 -5.58 8.96 -1.45
CA LEU A 16 -6.36 7.87 -0.87
C LEU A 16 -5.94 6.51 -1.43
N VAL A 17 -5.65 6.41 -2.73
CA VAL A 17 -5.17 5.15 -3.33
C VAL A 17 -3.82 4.76 -2.76
N VAL A 18 -2.85 5.69 -2.70
CA VAL A 18 -1.52 5.41 -2.15
C VAL A 18 -1.60 5.05 -0.65
N ALA A 19 -2.42 5.78 0.12
CA ALA A 19 -2.62 5.47 1.54
C ALA A 19 -3.26 4.09 1.74
N LEU A 20 -4.26 3.74 0.91
CA LEU A 20 -4.92 2.45 0.98
C LEU A 20 -3.96 1.31 0.65
N ALA A 21 -3.15 1.45 -0.41
CA ALA A 21 -2.12 0.47 -0.76
C ALA A 21 -1.10 0.29 0.37
N LEU A 22 -0.66 1.38 1.01
CA LEU A 22 0.23 1.31 2.18
C LEU A 22 -0.40 0.60 3.38
N CYS A 23 -1.68 0.82 3.64
CA CYS A 23 -2.40 0.08 4.68
C CYS A 23 -2.51 -1.41 4.34
N LEU A 24 -2.82 -1.77 3.10
CA LEU A 24 -2.91 -3.16 2.66
C LEU A 24 -1.55 -3.87 2.73
N PHE A 25 -0.49 -3.20 2.30
CA PHE A 25 0.88 -3.67 2.45
C PHE A 25 1.23 -3.95 3.92
N ALA A 26 0.92 -3.02 4.82
CA ALA A 26 1.17 -3.21 6.24
C ALA A 26 0.43 -4.45 6.78
N VAL A 27 -0.84 -4.64 6.40
CA VAL A 27 -1.63 -5.83 6.79
C VAL A 27 -0.97 -7.12 6.31
N ASP A 28 -0.40 -7.14 5.10
CA ASP A 28 0.27 -8.32 4.55
C ASP A 28 1.57 -8.66 5.27
N GLN A 29 2.36 -7.66 5.64
CA GLN A 29 3.56 -7.90 6.44
C GLN A 29 3.19 -8.53 7.80
N PHE A 30 2.05 -8.14 8.39
CA PHE A 30 1.55 -8.74 9.63
C PHE A 30 0.91 -10.13 9.43
N SER A 31 0.26 -10.42 8.31
CA SER A 31 -0.20 -11.80 8.03
C SER A 31 0.99 -12.71 7.75
N ALA A 32 1.92 -12.33 6.88
CA ALA A 32 3.10 -13.12 6.57
C ALA A 32 3.94 -13.48 7.81
N ALA A 33 4.11 -12.53 8.74
CA ALA A 33 4.78 -12.78 10.02
C ALA A 33 3.99 -13.77 10.91
N ARG A 34 2.65 -13.67 10.94
CA ARG A 34 1.79 -14.58 11.69
C ARG A 34 1.77 -15.99 11.08
N ASP A 35 1.77 -16.08 9.76
CA ASP A 35 1.70 -17.36 9.05
C ASP A 35 3.03 -18.11 9.16
N SER A 36 4.16 -17.40 9.12
CA SER A 36 5.48 -17.95 9.48
C SER A 36 5.49 -18.51 10.91
N ALA A 37 4.98 -17.73 11.89
CA ALA A 37 4.92 -18.19 13.28
C ALA A 37 3.96 -19.38 13.47
N ARG A 38 2.86 -19.45 12.72
CA ARG A 38 1.96 -20.61 12.72
C ARG A 38 2.61 -21.83 12.10
N ALA A 39 3.34 -21.68 11.00
CA ALA A 39 4.08 -22.77 10.38
C ALA A 39 5.09 -23.38 11.35
N ASP A 40 5.79 -22.54 12.13
CA ASP A 40 6.69 -23.00 13.18
C ASP A 40 5.96 -23.77 14.30
N LEU A 41 4.76 -23.32 14.69
CA LEU A 41 3.93 -23.99 15.70
C LEU A 41 3.29 -25.30 15.20
N ASP A 42 2.89 -25.34 13.93
CA ASP A 42 2.35 -26.53 13.28
C ASP A 42 3.44 -27.60 13.11
N ALA A 43 4.67 -27.18 12.78
CA ALA A 43 5.84 -28.07 12.76
C ALA A 43 6.12 -28.72 14.13
N VAL A 44 5.66 -28.11 15.23
CA VAL A 44 5.77 -28.64 16.60
C VAL A 44 4.44 -29.27 17.08
N GLY A 45 3.43 -29.36 16.21
CA GLY A 45 2.16 -30.07 16.43
C GLY A 45 1.11 -29.33 17.25
N VAL A 46 1.15 -28.00 17.29
CA VAL A 46 0.32 -27.16 18.18
C VAL A 46 -0.84 -26.45 17.45
N ALA A 47 -0.82 -26.32 16.12
CA ALA A 47 -1.80 -25.53 15.38
C ALA A 47 -2.99 -26.37 14.85
N GLY A 48 -4.20 -25.80 14.92
CA GLY A 48 -5.43 -26.36 14.34
C GLY A 48 -5.85 -25.59 13.09
N ASP A 49 -6.42 -26.32 12.13
CA ASP A 49 -6.75 -25.89 10.76
C ASP A 49 -7.82 -24.78 10.71
N VAL A 50 -7.51 -23.68 10.01
CA VAL A 50 -8.46 -22.58 9.74
C VAL A 50 -8.17 -22.00 8.36
N ASP A 51 -8.56 -22.70 7.30
CA ASP A 51 -8.39 -22.22 5.94
C ASP A 51 -9.72 -22.19 5.17
N GLY A 52 -10.00 -21.09 4.46
CA GLY A 52 -11.23 -20.99 3.67
C GLY A 52 -11.82 -19.61 3.38
N ARG A 53 -11.08 -18.50 3.55
CA ARG A 53 -11.61 -17.14 3.27
C ARG A 53 -10.75 -16.26 2.34
N GLU A 54 -9.83 -16.83 1.56
CA GLU A 54 -8.78 -16.01 0.91
C GLU A 54 -9.07 -15.59 -0.54
N SER A 55 -9.77 -16.39 -1.34
CA SER A 55 -9.73 -16.25 -2.81
C SER A 55 -10.45 -15.04 -3.42
N ALA A 56 -11.50 -14.50 -2.77
CA ALA A 56 -12.28 -13.39 -3.35
C ALA A 56 -11.65 -12.00 -3.15
N LYS A 57 -10.63 -11.89 -2.29
CA LYS A 57 -10.00 -10.62 -1.90
C LYS A 57 -8.83 -10.21 -2.81
N GLY A 58 -8.33 -11.12 -3.64
CA GLY A 58 -7.11 -10.92 -4.44
C GLY A 58 -7.26 -9.89 -5.56
N TRP A 59 -8.33 -9.95 -6.36
CA TRP A 59 -8.47 -9.12 -7.57
C TRP A 59 -8.56 -7.61 -7.28
N LEU A 60 -9.36 -7.21 -6.28
CA LEU A 60 -9.50 -5.80 -5.91
C LEU A 60 -8.20 -5.24 -5.33
N ARG A 61 -7.43 -6.09 -4.64
CA ARG A 61 -6.13 -5.72 -4.10
C ARG A 61 -5.11 -5.49 -5.21
N GLU A 62 -5.05 -6.39 -6.19
CA GLU A 62 -4.13 -6.31 -7.32
C GLU A 62 -4.33 -5.01 -8.11
N ASP A 63 -5.57 -4.60 -8.35
CA ASP A 63 -5.87 -3.33 -9.01
C ASP A 63 -5.38 -2.11 -8.22
N ILE A 64 -5.56 -2.12 -6.89
CA ILE A 64 -5.10 -1.03 -6.01
C ILE A 64 -3.58 -0.95 -6.02
N ASP A 65 -2.90 -2.09 -5.89
CA ASP A 65 -1.45 -2.18 -5.86
C ASP A 65 -0.85 -1.77 -7.22
N ALA A 66 -1.47 -2.15 -8.34
CA ALA A 66 -1.04 -1.76 -9.69
C ALA A 66 -1.15 -0.24 -9.91
N VAL A 67 -2.25 0.39 -9.48
CA VAL A 67 -2.40 1.84 -9.58
C VAL A 67 -1.41 2.55 -8.65
N ALA A 68 -1.21 2.04 -7.43
CA ALA A 68 -0.25 2.60 -6.49
C ALA A 68 1.18 2.52 -7.04
N ASP A 69 1.58 1.41 -7.66
CA ASP A 69 2.90 1.23 -8.28
C ASP A 69 3.16 2.26 -9.39
N VAL A 70 2.18 2.50 -10.27
CA VAL A 70 2.28 3.56 -11.29
C VAL A 70 2.44 4.94 -10.67
N LEU A 71 1.75 5.21 -9.55
CA LEU A 71 1.82 6.49 -8.83
C LEU A 71 3.13 6.65 -8.04
N THR A 72 3.75 5.56 -7.57
CA THR A 72 4.99 5.59 -6.79
C THR A 72 6.24 5.41 -7.64
N ALA A 73 6.13 4.93 -8.89
CA ALA A 73 7.25 4.70 -9.80
C ALA A 73 8.25 5.87 -9.94
N PRO A 74 7.81 7.16 -10.00
CA PRO A 74 8.74 8.29 -10.04
C PRO A 74 9.63 8.43 -8.80
N PHE A 75 9.24 7.79 -7.69
CA PHE A 75 9.92 7.82 -6.39
C PHE A 75 10.64 6.51 -6.08
N ALA A 76 10.74 5.56 -7.01
CA ALA A 76 11.36 4.25 -6.80
C ALA A 76 12.80 4.33 -6.25
N TRP A 77 13.52 5.40 -6.59
CA TRP A 77 14.87 5.69 -6.06
C TRP A 77 14.93 5.83 -4.52
N ALA A 78 13.79 6.09 -3.87
CA ALA A 78 13.68 6.25 -2.42
C ALA A 78 13.48 4.93 -1.66
N GLY A 79 13.33 3.81 -2.36
CA GLY A 79 13.25 2.47 -1.77
C GLY A 79 14.36 1.53 -2.25
N PRO A 80 15.66 1.88 -2.10
CA PRO A 80 16.72 0.97 -2.50
C PRO A 80 16.85 -0.19 -1.49
N GLY A 81 16.85 -1.42 -1.99
CA GLY A 81 17.14 -2.63 -1.22
C GLY A 81 15.96 -3.61 -1.13
N ASP A 82 16.22 -4.75 -0.47
CA ASP A 82 15.28 -5.88 -0.39
C ASP A 82 14.38 -5.83 0.85
N GLU A 83 14.59 -4.86 1.75
CA GLU A 83 13.76 -4.69 2.94
C GLU A 83 12.39 -4.14 2.51
N PRO A 84 11.28 -4.88 2.70
CA PRO A 84 9.99 -4.53 2.11
C PRO A 84 9.46 -3.15 2.54
N TRP A 85 9.70 -2.75 3.79
CA TRP A 85 9.23 -1.45 4.29
C TRP A 85 9.98 -0.28 3.64
N VAL A 86 11.27 -0.43 3.35
CA VAL A 86 12.05 0.56 2.60
C VAL A 86 11.63 0.55 1.13
N ALA A 87 11.55 -0.63 0.51
CA ALA A 87 11.23 -0.79 -0.90
C ALA A 87 9.88 -0.17 -1.28
N PHE A 88 8.85 -0.37 -0.46
CA PHE A 88 7.52 0.19 -0.72
C PHE A 88 7.25 1.49 0.05
N GLY A 89 7.63 1.56 1.32
CA GLY A 89 7.30 2.68 2.21
C GLY A 89 8.01 3.98 1.83
N GLY A 90 9.27 3.92 1.37
CA GLY A 90 10.00 5.10 0.92
C GLY A 90 9.30 5.82 -0.24
N PRO A 91 9.07 5.13 -1.38
CA PRO A 91 8.32 5.69 -2.51
C PRO A 91 6.90 6.13 -2.14
N ALA A 92 6.17 5.33 -1.35
CA ALA A 92 4.79 5.64 -0.95
C ALA A 92 4.69 6.91 -0.07
N LEU A 93 5.59 7.09 0.90
CA LEU A 93 5.61 8.29 1.73
C LEU A 93 5.92 9.54 0.92
N LEU A 94 6.87 9.46 -0.02
CA LEU A 94 7.16 10.57 -0.91
C LEU A 94 5.99 10.91 -1.82
N ALA A 95 5.32 9.90 -2.39
CA ALA A 95 4.11 10.11 -3.18
C ALA A 95 3.02 10.81 -2.34
N LEU A 96 2.82 10.40 -1.08
CA LEU A 96 1.85 11.04 -0.18
C LEU A 96 2.18 12.50 0.12
N VAL A 97 3.46 12.81 0.34
CA VAL A 97 3.92 14.19 0.57
C VAL A 97 3.78 15.01 -0.71
N VAL A 98 4.23 14.52 -1.86
CA VAL A 98 4.20 15.27 -3.13
C VAL A 98 2.77 15.49 -3.62
N TYR A 99 1.93 14.46 -3.64
CA TYR A 99 0.54 14.58 -4.09
C TYR A 99 -0.35 15.25 -3.03
N GLY A 100 -0.10 15.02 -1.74
CA GLY A 100 -0.87 15.61 -0.64
C GLY A 100 -0.50 17.07 -0.38
N VAL A 101 0.78 17.36 -0.15
CA VAL A 101 1.25 18.72 0.12
C VAL A 101 1.31 19.55 -1.16
N GLY A 102 1.75 18.99 -2.29
CA GLY A 102 1.74 19.69 -3.58
C GLY A 102 0.31 20.04 -4.03
N GLY A 103 -0.66 19.16 -3.82
CA GLY A 103 -2.08 19.45 -4.05
C GLY A 103 -2.65 20.53 -3.11
N PHE A 104 -2.08 20.67 -1.91
CA PHE A 104 -2.50 21.69 -0.94
C PHE A 104 -1.88 23.07 -1.22
N THR A 105 -0.61 23.13 -1.63
CA THR A 105 0.13 24.40 -1.84
C THR A 105 -0.17 25.05 -3.19
N LEU A 106 -0.37 24.28 -4.27
CA LEU A 106 -0.77 24.80 -5.60
C LEU A 106 -2.21 25.31 -5.64
N ALA A 107 -3.02 25.01 -4.61
CA ALA A 107 -4.44 25.33 -4.56
C ALA A 107 -4.77 26.51 -3.63
N ARG A 108 -3.78 27.31 -3.25
CA ARG A 108 -3.92 28.51 -2.41
C ARG A 108 -3.71 29.77 -3.25
#